data_AF-A0A956H529-F1
#
_entry.id   AF-A0A956H529-F1
#
_cell.length_a   1.000
_cell.length_b   1.000
_cell.length_c   1.000
_cell.angle_alpha   90.00
_cell.angle_beta   90.00
_cell.angle_gamma   90.00
#
_symmetry.space_group_name_H-M   'P 1'
#
loop_
_entity.id
_entity.type
_entity.pdbx_description
1 polymer ?
#
loop_
_entity_poly.entity_id
_entity_poly.type
_entity_poly.pdbx_seq_one_letter_code
_entity_poly.pdbx_strand_id
1 'polypeptide(L)'
;MTDAAPARMDYAAYLEAEAAAEVKHEYLRGEVYAMAGGTPEHAALAMAVGAELTLALRGRPCRVFSSDLRVRIEATDLSTYPDITVVCGALERSAVDPQAVVNPTLIVEVLSDSTEAYDRGEKFSHYRRLPSLRAYVLVSQHEARLEAYIRNDDGAWVLSEAAVGQQLVLDAVFTSPVALGRSEICLPQRAVDVLSPAQIQAILAHELAHLERRDPHWLALAAVIEALFFFQPLNRLARRGMQESAELLCDDWAIAATGDGVQFAKSLAELASWTHANRSSMLLAGMIGGERPLVRAIESIAGGAPLRGVVLGPDPITDLDALPTTDWSLLDRYRAWAPRLARQAQLYLSRGCPFDCAFCMERAKREVSWRAFSVERALAEVEGLHRYLDLRGWTLYFGDALFGMRKSWRREFLEGLARLDVPVAKYWLLIRVDLIEDEDLRLFAAANCGLGFGLESGDPQQLAIIRKSGRLDSYLDRMVDVAAQARERQVPWGANVICGHPGETPASMQRSADYLRALFLDAGGTTGFLSVDAFRLY
;
A
#
# COMPACT_ATOMS: atom_id res chain seq x y z
N MET A 1 -56.88 35.55 7.44
CA MET A 1 -56.86 34.12 7.05
C MET A 1 -55.57 33.54 7.57
N THR A 2 -55.69 32.47 8.35
CA THR A 2 -54.62 31.70 8.98
C THR A 2 -53.82 30.93 7.93
N ASP A 3 -52.55 31.28 7.68
CA ASP A 3 -51.65 30.42 6.93
C ASP A 3 -51.03 29.40 7.89
N ALA A 4 -51.38 28.14 7.67
CA ALA A 4 -50.79 27.01 8.37
C ALA A 4 -49.29 26.93 8.03
N ALA A 5 -48.44 26.68 9.03
CA ALA A 5 -47.03 26.38 8.80
C ALA A 5 -46.90 25.20 7.81
N PRO A 6 -45.97 25.26 6.83
CA PRO A 6 -45.81 24.18 5.87
C PRO A 6 -45.55 22.85 6.61
N ALA A 7 -46.22 21.78 6.17
CA ALA A 7 -46.08 20.47 6.76
C ALA A 7 -44.61 20.02 6.65
N ARG A 8 -43.92 19.86 7.79
CA ARG A 8 -42.56 19.35 7.83
C ARG A 8 -42.52 17.91 7.33
N MET A 9 -41.64 17.64 6.38
CA MET A 9 -41.46 16.32 5.76
C MET A 9 -40.28 15.60 6.43
N ASP A 10 -40.45 14.34 6.84
CA ASP A 10 -39.29 13.57 7.30
C ASP A 10 -38.39 13.18 6.11
N TYR A 11 -37.14 12.80 6.39
CA TYR A 11 -36.17 12.56 5.33
C TYR A 11 -36.57 11.39 4.41
N ALA A 12 -37.22 10.35 4.94
CA ALA A 12 -37.66 9.21 4.15
C ALA A 12 -38.76 9.60 3.15
N ALA A 13 -39.75 10.37 3.61
CA ALA A 13 -40.79 10.94 2.75
C ALA A 13 -40.20 11.89 1.69
N TYR A 14 -39.15 12.65 2.04
CA TYR A 14 -38.42 13.46 1.07
C TYR A 14 -37.76 12.60 -0.01
N LEU A 15 -37.10 11.48 0.34
CA LEU A 15 -36.48 10.59 -0.65
C LEU A 15 -37.51 9.99 -1.62
N GLU A 16 -38.68 9.61 -1.13
CA GLU A 16 -39.78 9.11 -1.96
C GLU A 16 -40.31 10.18 -2.92
N ALA A 17 -40.52 11.39 -2.42
CA ALA A 17 -40.97 12.53 -3.23
C ALA A 17 -39.93 12.92 -4.28
N GLU A 18 -38.65 12.98 -3.89
CA GLU A 18 -37.54 13.39 -4.74
C GLU A 18 -37.26 12.36 -5.85
N ALA A 19 -37.51 11.06 -5.61
CA ALA A 19 -37.38 10.03 -6.65
C ALA A 19 -38.43 10.16 -7.77
N ALA A 20 -39.57 10.79 -7.49
CA ALA A 20 -40.65 11.01 -8.45
C ALA A 20 -40.69 12.44 -9.02
N ALA A 21 -39.84 13.35 -8.53
CA ALA A 21 -39.86 14.75 -8.89
C ALA A 21 -39.17 15.02 -10.23
N GLU A 22 -39.74 15.94 -11.02
CA GLU A 22 -39.12 16.41 -12.27
C GLU A 22 -38.02 17.45 -12.02
N VAL A 23 -38.03 18.09 -10.84
CA VAL A 23 -37.07 19.09 -10.40
C VAL A 23 -36.44 18.61 -9.10
N LYS A 24 -35.14 18.90 -8.91
CA LYS A 24 -34.41 18.54 -7.70
C LYS A 24 -34.76 19.48 -6.55
N HIS A 25 -34.77 18.94 -5.34
CA HIS A 25 -35.01 19.72 -4.12
C HIS A 25 -33.90 19.54 -3.10
N GLU A 26 -33.54 20.62 -2.41
CA GLU A 26 -32.72 20.57 -1.21
C GLU A 26 -33.59 20.23 0.01
N TYR A 27 -33.02 19.51 0.98
CA TYR A 27 -33.67 19.17 2.24
C TYR A 27 -32.87 19.72 3.40
N LEU A 28 -33.51 20.45 4.31
CA LEU A 28 -32.90 20.92 5.56
C LEU A 28 -33.88 20.77 6.73
N ARG A 29 -33.62 19.81 7.64
CA ARG A 29 -34.36 19.65 8.90
C ARG A 29 -35.89 19.62 8.75
N GLY A 30 -36.34 18.96 7.69
CA GLY A 30 -37.75 18.77 7.36
C GLY A 30 -38.39 19.87 6.51
N GLU A 31 -37.61 20.85 6.08
CA GLU A 31 -37.99 21.82 5.05
C GLU A 31 -37.39 21.39 3.71
N VAL A 32 -38.18 21.54 2.64
CA VAL A 32 -37.82 21.14 1.28
C VAL A 32 -37.85 22.38 0.40
N TYR A 33 -36.74 22.67 -0.28
CA TYR A 33 -36.59 23.83 -1.15
C TYR A 33 -36.35 23.38 -2.58
N ALA A 34 -37.18 23.82 -3.52
CA ALA A 34 -36.96 23.53 -4.93
C ALA A 34 -35.70 24.26 -5.42
N MET A 35 -34.80 23.55 -6.10
CA MET A 35 -33.68 24.19 -6.76
C MET A 35 -34.21 25.02 -7.93
N ALA A 36 -33.86 26.30 -7.98
CA ALA A 36 -34.06 27.10 -9.18
C ALA A 36 -33.18 26.51 -10.29
N GLY A 37 -33.76 26.26 -11.47
CA GLY A 37 -32.99 25.83 -12.63
C GLY A 37 -31.94 26.89 -12.99
N GLY A 38 -30.69 26.46 -13.22
CA GLY A 38 -29.63 27.36 -13.66
C GLY A 38 -29.88 27.93 -15.06
N THR A 39 -29.34 29.12 -15.34
CA THR A 39 -29.31 29.67 -16.70
C THR A 39 -28.40 28.82 -17.61
N PRO A 40 -28.56 28.89 -18.95
CA PRO A 40 -27.62 28.25 -19.86
C PRO A 40 -26.16 28.65 -19.61
N GLU A 41 -25.92 29.91 -19.24
CA GLU A 41 -24.61 30.45 -18.92
C GLU A 41 -24.03 29.84 -17.63
N HIS A 42 -24.86 29.71 -16.58
CA HIS A 42 -24.50 29.01 -15.33
C HIS A 42 -24.09 27.57 -15.60
N ALA A 43 -24.92 26.84 -16.36
CA ALA A 43 -24.66 25.45 -16.71
C ALA A 43 -23.37 25.30 -17.53
N ALA A 44 -23.13 26.19 -18.50
CA ALA A 44 -21.91 26.19 -19.30
C ALA A 44 -20.67 26.49 -18.45
N LEU A 45 -20.75 27.44 -17.53
CA LEU A 45 -19.66 27.81 -16.63
C LEU A 45 -19.32 26.68 -15.64
N ALA A 46 -20.33 26.05 -15.04
CA ALA A 46 -20.14 24.87 -14.19
C ALA A 46 -19.48 23.72 -14.97
N MET A 47 -19.91 23.47 -16.21
CA MET A 47 -19.30 22.44 -17.06
C MET A 47 -17.85 22.78 -17.45
N ALA A 48 -17.54 24.05 -17.72
CA ALA A 48 -16.16 24.48 -18.02
C ALA A 48 -15.24 24.24 -16.82
N VAL A 49 -15.65 24.65 -15.62
CA VAL A 49 -14.88 24.40 -14.38
C VAL A 49 -14.78 22.90 -14.09
N GLY A 50 -15.85 22.14 -14.30
CA GLY A 50 -15.84 20.68 -14.13
C GLY A 50 -14.90 19.98 -15.11
N ALA A 51 -14.79 20.47 -16.35
CA ALA A 51 -13.87 19.96 -17.35
C ALA A 51 -12.41 20.26 -16.97
N GLU A 52 -12.09 21.48 -16.54
CA GLU A 52 -10.76 21.85 -16.05
C GLU A 52 -10.35 20.99 -14.85
N LEU A 53 -11.24 20.81 -13.87
CA LEU A 53 -11.00 19.91 -12.74
C LEU A 53 -10.81 18.46 -13.19
N THR A 54 -11.60 17.97 -14.14
CA THR A 54 -11.46 16.59 -14.66
C THR A 54 -10.12 16.38 -15.35
N LEU A 55 -9.64 17.38 -16.09
CA LEU A 55 -8.33 17.35 -16.74
C LEU A 55 -7.21 17.43 -15.71
N ALA A 56 -7.28 18.36 -14.76
CA ALA A 56 -6.29 18.54 -13.70
C ALA A 56 -6.18 17.32 -12.77
N LEU A 57 -7.27 16.55 -12.62
CA LEU A 57 -7.33 15.37 -11.76
C LEU A 57 -7.12 14.04 -12.49
N ARG A 58 -6.82 14.06 -13.80
CA ARG A 58 -6.67 12.85 -14.60
C ARG A 58 -5.55 11.95 -14.06
N GLY A 59 -5.82 10.66 -13.94
CA GLY A 59 -4.87 9.66 -13.42
C GLY A 59 -4.84 9.54 -11.89
N ARG A 60 -5.55 10.42 -11.18
CA ARG A 60 -5.67 10.40 -9.72
C ARG A 60 -6.91 9.60 -9.29
N PRO A 61 -6.96 9.10 -8.05
CA PRO A 61 -8.16 8.43 -7.53
C PRO A 61 -9.26 9.44 -7.17
N CYS A 62 -9.49 10.47 -8.00
CA CYS A 62 -10.52 11.47 -7.78
C CYS A 62 -11.56 11.40 -8.91
N ARG A 63 -12.83 11.63 -8.55
CA ARG A 63 -13.95 11.66 -9.50
C ARG A 63 -14.68 12.99 -9.34
N VAL A 64 -14.91 13.65 -10.47
CA VAL A 64 -15.66 14.91 -10.58
C VAL A 64 -17.10 14.55 -10.95
N PHE A 65 -18.05 15.17 -10.27
CA PHE A 65 -19.48 14.98 -10.45
C PHE A 65 -20.15 16.33 -10.68
N SER A 66 -21.19 16.33 -11.52
CA SER A 66 -22.08 17.48 -11.74
C SER A 66 -23.06 17.65 -10.58
N SER A 67 -23.95 18.64 -10.71
CA SER A 67 -25.13 18.86 -9.86
C SER A 67 -26.15 17.72 -9.87
N ASP A 68 -25.89 16.59 -10.52
CA ASP A 68 -26.66 15.36 -10.39
C ASP A 68 -26.31 14.57 -9.13
N LEU A 69 -25.14 14.81 -8.54
CA LEU A 69 -24.74 14.11 -7.32
C LEU A 69 -25.29 14.82 -6.08
N ARG A 70 -26.09 14.10 -5.30
CA ARG A 70 -26.55 14.58 -4.00
C ARG A 70 -25.42 14.47 -2.97
N VAL A 71 -25.22 15.54 -2.20
CA VAL A 71 -24.32 15.58 -1.05
C VAL A 71 -25.14 15.66 0.23
N ARG A 72 -24.85 14.75 1.16
CA ARG A 72 -25.51 14.67 2.46
C ARG A 72 -24.56 15.13 3.57
N ILE A 73 -25.00 16.12 4.34
CA ILE A 73 -24.30 16.62 5.53
C ILE A 73 -25.08 16.15 6.75
N GLU A 74 -24.75 14.95 7.23
CA GLU A 74 -25.45 14.31 8.35
C GLU A 74 -25.42 15.16 9.63
N ALA A 75 -24.33 15.86 9.88
CA ALA A 75 -24.15 16.71 11.06
C ALA A 75 -25.16 17.86 11.16
N THR A 76 -25.73 18.31 10.04
CA THR A 76 -26.68 19.42 10.01
C THR A 76 -28.03 19.07 9.46
N ASP A 77 -28.19 17.84 8.98
CA ASP A 77 -29.39 17.33 8.32
C ASP A 77 -29.70 18.08 7.00
N LEU A 78 -28.64 18.51 6.29
CA LEU A 78 -28.73 19.12 4.96
C LEU A 78 -28.49 18.05 3.89
N SER A 79 -29.34 18.00 2.87
CA SER A 79 -29.08 17.32 1.59
C SER A 79 -29.22 18.33 0.46
N THR A 80 -28.18 18.47 -0.34
CA THR A 80 -28.07 19.51 -1.39
C THR A 80 -27.36 18.94 -2.61
N TYR A 81 -27.44 19.65 -3.73
CA TYR A 81 -26.78 19.32 -4.99
C TYR A 81 -25.86 20.48 -5.38
N PRO A 82 -24.57 20.42 -5.02
CA PRO A 82 -23.62 21.44 -5.42
C PRO A 82 -23.38 21.40 -6.93
N ASP A 83 -23.03 22.53 -7.53
CA ASP A 83 -22.77 22.59 -8.98
C ASP A 83 -21.69 21.60 -9.45
N ILE A 84 -20.61 21.48 -8.68
CA ILE A 84 -19.56 20.50 -8.91
C ILE A 84 -19.10 19.90 -7.59
N THR A 85 -18.98 18.58 -7.56
CA THR A 85 -18.45 17.84 -6.42
C THR A 85 -17.26 16.99 -6.85
N VAL A 86 -16.18 17.05 -6.09
CA VAL A 86 -15.02 16.16 -6.27
C VAL A 86 -14.87 15.26 -5.06
N VAL A 87 -14.85 13.95 -5.30
CA VAL A 87 -14.54 12.94 -4.29
C VAL A 87 -13.21 12.30 -4.63
N CYS A 88 -12.23 12.40 -3.73
CA CYS A 88 -10.96 11.70 -3.84
C CYS A 88 -10.95 10.46 -2.93
N GLY A 89 -10.68 9.29 -3.50
CA GLY A 89 -10.74 8.00 -2.83
C GLY A 89 -11.99 7.20 -3.18
N ALA A 90 -12.36 6.27 -2.30
CA ALA A 90 -13.60 5.51 -2.44
C ALA A 90 -14.81 6.40 -2.16
N LEU A 91 -15.89 6.20 -2.90
CA LEU A 91 -17.12 6.94 -2.71
C LEU A 91 -17.84 6.43 -1.45
N GLU A 92 -18.00 7.26 -0.42
CA GLU A 92 -18.77 6.92 0.78
C GLU A 92 -20.19 7.46 0.63
N ARG A 93 -21.16 6.56 0.77
CA ARG A 93 -22.58 6.87 0.61
C ARG A 93 -23.24 7.00 1.98
N SER A 94 -24.27 7.84 2.04
CA SER A 94 -25.13 7.93 3.23
C SER A 94 -25.76 6.58 3.53
N ALA A 95 -25.81 6.19 4.80
CA ALA A 95 -26.43 4.94 5.24
C ALA A 95 -27.95 4.91 4.99
N VAL A 96 -28.57 6.10 4.93
CA VAL A 96 -30.02 6.27 4.75
C VAL A 96 -30.40 6.72 3.33
N ASP A 97 -29.42 7.08 2.49
CA ASP A 97 -29.62 7.53 1.11
C ASP A 97 -28.47 7.04 0.21
N PRO A 98 -28.65 5.90 -0.48
CA PRO A 98 -27.63 5.32 -1.35
C PRO A 98 -27.26 6.17 -2.57
N GLN A 99 -28.03 7.23 -2.89
CA GLN A 99 -27.75 8.16 -3.99
C GLN A 99 -26.99 9.40 -3.53
N ALA A 100 -26.83 9.59 -2.22
CA ALA A 100 -26.07 10.70 -1.65
C ALA A 100 -24.68 10.27 -1.18
N VAL A 101 -23.70 11.16 -1.38
CA VAL A 101 -22.34 11.00 -0.83
C VAL A 101 -22.15 11.82 0.43
N VAL A 102 -21.26 11.34 1.31
CA VAL A 102 -20.93 12.00 2.58
C VAL A 102 -19.48 12.43 2.69
N ASN A 103 -18.64 12.12 1.69
CA ASN A 103 -17.19 12.36 1.73
C ASN A 103 -16.61 13.23 0.58
N PRO A 104 -17.24 14.34 0.17
CA PRO A 104 -16.64 15.22 -0.84
C PRO A 104 -15.34 15.86 -0.30
N THR A 105 -14.35 15.98 -1.18
CA THR A 105 -13.03 16.59 -0.89
C THR A 105 -13.00 18.05 -1.33
N LEU A 106 -13.64 18.37 -2.45
CA LEU A 106 -13.82 19.72 -2.98
C LEU A 106 -15.28 19.89 -3.44
N ILE A 107 -15.87 21.03 -3.11
CA ILE A 107 -17.17 21.47 -3.61
C ILE A 107 -16.99 22.81 -4.32
N VAL A 108 -17.65 22.98 -5.47
CA VAL A 108 -17.71 24.24 -6.20
C VAL A 108 -19.16 24.66 -6.38
N GLU A 109 -19.44 25.94 -6.15
CA GLU A 109 -20.72 26.58 -6.48
C GLU A 109 -20.47 27.74 -7.45
N VAL A 110 -21.29 27.84 -8.48
CA VAL A 110 -21.33 28.99 -9.38
C VAL A 110 -22.34 29.97 -8.82
N LEU A 111 -21.88 31.19 -8.53
CA LEU A 111 -22.70 32.21 -7.89
C LEU A 111 -23.73 32.76 -8.86
N SER A 112 -24.95 32.89 -8.36
CA SER A 112 -26.05 33.56 -9.05
C SER A 112 -26.65 34.68 -8.19
N ASP A 113 -27.34 35.64 -8.81
CA ASP A 113 -27.97 36.77 -8.08
C ASP A 113 -28.94 36.31 -6.99
N SER A 114 -29.57 35.14 -7.16
CA SER A 114 -30.55 34.59 -6.22
C SER A 114 -29.94 33.72 -5.13
N THR A 115 -28.75 33.13 -5.32
CA THR A 115 -28.16 32.16 -4.38
C THR A 115 -26.86 32.64 -3.73
N GLU A 116 -26.24 33.71 -4.23
CA GLU A 116 -24.91 34.14 -3.78
C GLU A 116 -24.81 34.36 -2.26
N ALA A 117 -25.78 35.03 -1.65
CA ALA A 117 -25.78 35.28 -0.21
C ALA A 117 -25.90 33.99 0.62
N TYR A 118 -26.65 33.01 0.11
CA TYR A 118 -26.83 31.71 0.75
C TYR A 118 -25.59 30.84 0.60
N ASP A 119 -25.01 30.76 -0.60
CA ASP A 119 -23.80 29.99 -0.90
C ASP A 119 -22.60 30.49 -0.09
N ARG A 120 -22.41 31.81 -0.02
CA ARG A 120 -21.34 32.44 0.79
C ARG A 120 -21.52 32.26 2.30
N GLY A 121 -22.76 32.14 2.76
CA GLY A 121 -23.12 32.19 4.18
C GLY A 121 -23.55 30.85 4.74
N GLU A 122 -24.87 30.64 4.76
CA GLU A 122 -25.51 29.52 5.46
C GLU A 122 -25.12 28.17 4.86
N LYS A 123 -25.11 28.03 3.53
CA LYS A 123 -24.74 26.77 2.85
C LYS A 123 -23.29 26.38 3.14
N PHE A 124 -22.37 27.33 3.05
CA PHE A 124 -20.98 27.08 3.42
C PHE A 124 -20.83 26.67 4.89
N SER A 125 -21.62 27.25 5.80
CA SER A 125 -21.61 26.87 7.22
C SER A 125 -21.97 25.38 7.46
N HIS A 126 -22.85 24.83 6.61
CA HIS A 126 -23.18 23.41 6.61
C HIS A 126 -22.05 22.57 6.02
N TYR A 127 -21.53 22.94 4.84
CA TYR A 127 -20.43 22.22 4.20
C TYR A 127 -19.19 22.10 5.08
N ARG A 128 -18.86 23.13 5.88
CA ARG A 128 -17.74 23.10 6.83
C ARG A 128 -17.82 22.01 7.90
N ARG A 129 -19.00 21.39 8.08
CA ARG A 129 -19.20 20.26 8.99
C ARG A 129 -18.79 18.91 8.39
N LEU A 130 -18.55 18.83 7.08
CA LEU A 130 -18.02 17.64 6.43
C LEU A 130 -16.55 17.45 6.79
N PRO A 131 -16.15 16.33 7.44
CA PRO A 131 -14.76 16.10 7.83
C PRO A 131 -13.80 16.01 6.64
N SER A 132 -14.28 15.48 5.51
CA SER A 132 -13.52 15.25 4.28
C SER A 132 -13.28 16.50 3.45
N LEU A 133 -14.06 17.57 3.65
CA LEU A 133 -14.02 18.75 2.80
C LEU A 133 -12.74 19.56 3.10
N ARG A 134 -11.92 19.74 2.06
CA ARG A 134 -10.65 20.48 2.13
C ARG A 134 -10.71 21.82 1.40
N ALA A 135 -11.55 21.94 0.39
CA ALA A 135 -11.71 23.18 -0.37
C ALA A 135 -13.18 23.43 -0.73
N TYR A 136 -13.57 24.70 -0.70
CA TYR A 136 -14.87 25.19 -1.17
C TYR A 136 -14.62 26.37 -2.09
N VAL A 137 -15.05 26.27 -3.35
CA VAL A 137 -14.77 27.27 -4.39
C VAL A 137 -16.07 27.92 -4.85
N LEU A 138 -16.04 29.25 -4.93
CA LEU A 138 -17.11 30.07 -5.48
C LEU A 138 -16.64 30.66 -6.81
N VAL A 139 -17.47 30.52 -7.84
CA VAL A 139 -17.21 31.03 -9.19
C VAL A 139 -18.19 32.14 -9.49
N SER A 140 -17.72 33.38 -9.68
CA SER A 140 -18.62 34.48 -10.06
C SER A 140 -19.04 34.36 -11.53
N GLN A 141 -20.33 34.57 -11.81
CA GLN A 141 -20.85 34.65 -13.18
C GLN A 141 -20.77 36.08 -13.76
N HIS A 142 -20.60 37.10 -12.92
CA HIS A 142 -20.63 38.52 -13.33
C HIS A 142 -19.25 39.11 -13.51
N GLU A 143 -18.28 38.58 -12.77
CA GLU A 143 -16.88 39.01 -12.82
C GLU A 143 -16.03 37.77 -13.03
N ALA A 144 -14.93 37.90 -13.78
CA ALA A 144 -13.96 36.82 -13.91
C ALA A 144 -13.12 36.70 -12.63
N ARG A 145 -13.77 36.17 -11.59
CA ARG A 145 -13.28 36.06 -10.22
C ARG A 145 -13.62 34.69 -9.64
N LEU A 146 -12.61 34.06 -9.04
CA LEU A 146 -12.73 32.84 -8.26
C LEU A 146 -12.37 33.13 -6.81
N GLU A 147 -13.09 32.51 -5.89
CA GLU A 147 -12.81 32.57 -4.47
C GLU A 147 -12.73 31.14 -3.93
N ALA A 148 -11.62 30.78 -3.27
CA ALA A 148 -11.47 29.49 -2.63
C ALA A 148 -11.29 29.66 -1.13
N TYR A 149 -12.15 28.99 -0.37
CA TYR A 149 -11.92 28.73 1.04
C TYR A 149 -11.19 27.39 1.17
N ILE A 150 -9.96 27.43 1.68
CA ILE A 150 -9.09 26.26 1.81
C ILE A 150 -8.89 25.96 3.29
N ARG A 151 -9.15 24.71 3.68
CA ARG A 151 -8.98 24.25 5.06
C ARG A 151 -7.53 23.87 5.31
N ASN A 152 -6.89 24.55 6.25
CA ASN A 152 -5.53 24.21 6.70
C ASN A 152 -5.54 23.04 7.70
N ASP A 153 -4.35 22.58 8.09
CA ASP A 153 -4.19 21.42 8.99
C ASP A 153 -4.66 21.70 10.43
N ASP A 154 -4.70 22.97 10.85
CA ASP A 154 -5.30 23.41 12.12
C ASP A 154 -6.84 23.46 12.06
N GLY A 155 -7.44 23.17 10.89
CA GLY A 155 -8.88 23.15 10.66
C GLY A 155 -9.50 24.53 10.39
N ALA A 156 -8.70 25.59 10.29
CA ALA A 156 -9.13 26.92 9.90
C ALA A 156 -9.33 27.04 8.38
N TRP A 157 -10.23 27.92 7.95
CA TRP A 157 -10.53 28.17 6.54
C TRP A 157 -9.89 29.49 6.11
N VAL A 158 -9.02 29.43 5.12
CA VAL A 158 -8.30 30.59 4.55
C VAL A 158 -8.90 30.93 3.21
N LEU A 159 -9.26 32.20 3.01
CA LEU A 159 -9.77 32.72 1.74
C LEU A 159 -8.60 33.07 0.82
N SER A 160 -8.63 32.56 -0.41
CA SER A 160 -7.78 32.96 -1.52
C SER A 160 -8.65 33.37 -2.70
N GLU A 161 -8.25 34.43 -3.41
CA GLU A 161 -9.00 34.96 -4.55
C GLU A 161 -8.12 34.99 -5.80
N ALA A 162 -8.70 34.79 -6.97
CA ALA A 162 -8.02 34.92 -8.25
C ALA A 162 -8.87 35.73 -9.24
N ALA A 163 -8.28 36.77 -9.82
CA ALA A 163 -8.86 37.56 -10.90
C ALA A 163 -8.32 37.12 -12.28
N VAL A 164 -8.76 37.80 -13.34
CA VAL A 164 -8.31 37.55 -14.73
C VAL A 164 -6.79 37.50 -14.83
N GLY A 165 -6.26 36.41 -15.42
CA GLY A 165 -4.83 36.21 -15.62
C GLY A 165 -4.07 35.70 -14.39
N GLN A 166 -4.75 35.53 -13.26
CA GLN A 166 -4.20 34.89 -12.06
C GLN A 166 -4.68 33.43 -11.97
N GLN A 167 -3.88 32.59 -11.32
CA GLN A 167 -4.22 31.19 -11.07
C GLN A 167 -4.65 31.01 -9.62
N LEU A 168 -5.71 30.23 -9.41
CA LEU A 168 -6.12 29.81 -8.07
C LEU A 168 -5.47 28.46 -7.75
N VAL A 169 -4.64 28.44 -6.71
CA VAL A 169 -3.89 27.25 -6.32
C VAL A 169 -4.62 26.53 -5.19
N LEU A 170 -4.99 25.26 -5.40
CA LEU A 170 -5.69 24.43 -4.41
C LEU A 170 -4.71 23.43 -3.75
N ASP A 171 -3.63 23.93 -3.16
CA ASP A 171 -2.52 23.12 -2.62
C ASP A 171 -2.94 22.16 -1.49
N ALA A 172 -3.91 22.53 -0.64
CA ALA A 172 -4.37 21.65 0.45
C ALA A 172 -5.22 20.45 -0.03
N VAL A 173 -5.50 20.38 -1.33
CA VAL A 173 -6.16 19.24 -1.99
C VAL A 173 -5.11 18.27 -2.57
N PHE A 174 -3.86 18.71 -2.78
CA PHE A 174 -2.87 17.98 -3.60
C PHE A 174 -1.47 17.89 -2.95
N THR A 175 -0.99 16.66 -2.72
CA THR A 175 0.24 16.41 -1.93
C THR A 175 1.45 15.94 -2.76
N SER A 176 1.48 16.09 -4.09
CA SER A 176 2.62 15.65 -4.94
C SER A 176 2.85 16.57 -6.15
N PRO A 177 4.11 16.76 -6.60
CA PRO A 177 4.48 17.30 -7.92
C PRO A 177 3.80 16.57 -9.08
N VAL A 178 3.50 17.30 -10.17
CA VAL A 178 2.89 16.75 -11.40
C VAL A 178 3.34 17.54 -12.64
N ALA A 179 3.80 16.85 -13.68
CA ALA A 179 3.91 17.41 -15.03
C ALA A 179 2.51 17.67 -15.65
N LEU A 180 2.21 18.92 -16.00
CA LEU A 180 0.95 19.35 -16.61
C LEU A 180 1.14 19.64 -18.10
N GLY A 181 0.36 18.97 -18.96
CA GLY A 181 0.29 19.29 -20.39
C GLY A 181 1.53 18.89 -21.21
N ARG A 182 1.95 19.76 -22.14
CA ARG A 182 3.02 19.50 -23.14
C ARG A 182 4.40 20.04 -22.76
N SER A 183 4.50 20.93 -21.76
CA SER A 183 5.74 21.68 -21.49
C SER A 183 5.84 22.33 -20.10
N GLU A 184 4.97 21.98 -19.15
CA GLU A 184 4.93 22.62 -17.82
C GLU A 184 5.02 21.57 -16.70
N ILE A 185 5.76 21.90 -15.63
CA ILE A 185 5.91 21.06 -14.44
C ILE A 185 5.40 21.86 -13.25
N CYS A 186 4.42 21.32 -12.53
CA CYS A 186 3.86 21.95 -11.35
C CYS A 186 4.43 21.31 -10.09
N LEU A 187 5.04 22.14 -9.25
CA LEU A 187 5.55 21.76 -7.94
C LEU A 187 4.61 22.33 -6.86
N PRO A 188 4.23 21.55 -5.83
CA PRO A 188 3.48 22.10 -4.71
C PRO A 188 4.37 23.12 -3.96
N GLN A 189 3.79 24.19 -3.43
CA GLN A 189 4.56 25.24 -2.74
C GLN A 189 5.43 24.67 -1.60
N ARG A 190 4.92 23.66 -0.88
CA ARG A 190 5.67 22.91 0.14
C ARG A 190 6.94 22.23 -0.40
N ALA A 191 6.95 21.77 -1.65
CA ALA A 191 8.16 21.26 -2.32
C ALA A 191 9.21 22.35 -2.49
N VAL A 192 8.79 23.58 -2.77
CA VAL A 192 9.71 24.72 -2.90
C VAL A 192 10.22 25.18 -1.53
N ASP A 193 9.37 25.13 -0.50
CA ASP A 193 9.70 25.63 0.84
C ASP A 193 10.55 24.65 1.68
N VAL A 194 10.37 23.34 1.49
CA VAL A 194 10.98 22.30 2.34
C VAL A 194 12.18 21.61 1.66
N LEU A 195 12.17 21.47 0.34
CA LEU A 195 13.21 20.74 -0.36
C LEU A 195 14.39 21.64 -0.70
N SER A 196 15.59 21.06 -0.63
CA SER A 196 16.80 21.74 -1.08
C SER A 196 16.78 21.97 -2.60
N PRO A 197 17.54 22.95 -3.13
CA PRO A 197 17.61 23.19 -4.57
C PRO A 197 18.02 21.95 -5.39
N ALA A 198 18.88 21.09 -4.84
CA ALA A 198 19.28 19.84 -5.49
C ALA A 198 18.13 18.82 -5.57
N GLN A 199 17.29 18.75 -4.52
CA GLN A 199 16.10 17.91 -4.49
C GLN A 199 15.03 18.40 -5.47
N ILE A 200 14.85 19.72 -5.58
CA ILE A 200 13.94 20.33 -6.55
C ILE A 200 14.40 20.02 -7.98
N GLN A 201 15.70 20.16 -8.26
CA GLN A 201 16.26 19.80 -9.57
C GLN A 201 16.05 18.33 -9.92
N ALA A 202 16.16 17.43 -8.95
CA ALA A 202 15.95 16.00 -9.17
C ALA A 202 14.48 15.66 -9.47
N ILE A 203 13.53 16.29 -8.77
CA ILE A 203 12.10 16.15 -9.08
C ILE A 203 11.77 16.74 -10.45
N LEU A 204 12.29 17.92 -10.77
CA LEU A 204 12.08 18.54 -12.08
C LEU A 204 12.65 17.69 -13.21
N ALA A 205 13.81 17.05 -12.99
CA ALA A 205 14.36 16.10 -13.93
C ALA A 205 13.42 14.89 -14.11
N HIS A 206 12.90 14.30 -13.02
CA HIS A 206 11.93 13.21 -13.10
C HIS A 206 10.69 13.56 -13.93
N GLU A 207 10.07 14.69 -13.63
CA GLU A 207 8.85 15.14 -14.31
C GLU A 207 9.11 15.53 -15.77
N LEU A 208 10.28 16.11 -16.06
CA LEU A 208 10.70 16.42 -17.43
C LEU A 208 10.94 15.15 -18.26
N ALA A 209 11.41 14.07 -17.63
CA ALA A 209 11.61 12.77 -18.28
C ALA A 209 10.28 12.22 -18.82
N HIS A 210 9.20 12.33 -18.06
CA HIS A 210 7.86 11.92 -18.49
C HIS A 210 7.38 12.71 -19.71
N LEU A 211 7.67 14.02 -19.75
CA LEU A 211 7.31 14.89 -20.88
C LEU A 211 8.12 14.53 -22.14
N GLU A 212 9.44 14.39 -22.01
CA GLU A 212 10.34 14.07 -23.13
C GLU A 212 10.01 12.70 -23.74
N ARG A 213 9.75 11.70 -22.89
CA ARG A 213 9.40 10.34 -23.31
C ARG A 213 7.94 10.18 -23.72
N ARG A 214 7.13 11.23 -23.55
CA ARG A 214 5.70 11.26 -23.89
C ARG A 214 4.91 10.17 -23.16
N ASP A 215 5.31 9.83 -21.95
CA ASP A 215 4.68 8.79 -21.15
C ASP A 215 3.17 9.00 -20.97
N PRO A 216 2.66 10.24 -20.75
CA PRO A 216 1.22 10.48 -20.71
C PRO A 216 0.48 10.06 -21.99
N HIS A 217 1.11 10.20 -23.17
CA HIS A 217 0.52 9.79 -24.45
C HIS A 217 0.47 8.27 -24.60
N TRP A 218 1.54 7.58 -24.20
CA TRP A 218 1.58 6.11 -24.22
C TRP A 218 0.61 5.49 -23.23
N LEU A 219 0.50 6.06 -22.03
CA LEU A 219 -0.46 5.61 -21.02
C LEU A 219 -1.90 5.91 -21.42
N ALA A 220 -2.16 7.04 -22.10
CA ALA A 220 -3.47 7.34 -22.67
C ALA A 220 -3.85 6.33 -23.78
N LEU A 221 -2.91 6.01 -24.67
CA LEU A 221 -3.13 4.98 -25.70
C LEU A 221 -3.41 3.61 -25.07
N ALA A 222 -2.64 3.21 -24.05
CA ALA A 222 -2.84 1.97 -23.33
C ALA A 222 -4.20 1.93 -22.62
N ALA A 223 -4.68 3.06 -22.07
CA ALA A 223 -6.00 3.18 -21.47
C ALA A 223 -7.13 3.06 -22.51
N VAL A 224 -6.96 3.63 -23.71
CA VAL A 224 -7.90 3.46 -24.84
C VAL A 224 -7.94 2.00 -25.28
N ILE A 225 -6.78 1.33 -25.39
CA ILE A 225 -6.71 -0.10 -25.71
C ILE A 225 -7.40 -0.93 -24.60
N GLU A 226 -7.16 -0.63 -23.32
CA GLU A 226 -7.86 -1.29 -22.22
C GLU A 226 -9.38 -1.11 -22.32
N ALA A 227 -9.86 0.10 -22.63
CA ALA A 227 -11.28 0.39 -22.74
C ALA A 227 -11.94 -0.33 -23.95
N LEU A 228 -11.28 -0.32 -25.11
CA LEU A 228 -11.76 -0.99 -26.32
C LEU A 228 -11.75 -2.52 -26.19
N PHE A 229 -10.76 -3.05 -25.47
CA PHE A 229 -10.58 -4.49 -25.23
C PHE A 229 -10.80 -4.84 -23.75
N PHE A 230 -11.86 -4.32 -23.15
CA PHE A 230 -12.16 -4.49 -21.71
C PHE A 230 -12.31 -5.96 -21.28
N PHE A 231 -12.62 -6.85 -22.23
CA PHE A 231 -12.75 -8.29 -22.03
C PHE A 231 -11.40 -9.03 -22.00
N GLN A 232 -10.29 -8.36 -22.30
CA GLN A 232 -8.92 -8.90 -22.22
C GLN A 232 -8.23 -8.41 -20.93
N PRO A 233 -8.28 -9.19 -19.83
CA PRO A 233 -7.73 -8.76 -18.54
C PRO A 233 -6.21 -8.54 -18.55
N LEU A 234 -5.48 -9.11 -19.53
CA LEU A 234 -4.05 -8.88 -19.71
C LEU A 234 -3.71 -7.43 -20.10
N ASN A 235 -4.63 -6.69 -20.71
CA ASN A 235 -4.40 -5.27 -21.04
C ASN A 235 -4.29 -4.39 -19.79
N ARG A 236 -4.98 -4.76 -18.71
CA ARG A 236 -4.82 -4.12 -17.39
C ARG A 236 -3.43 -4.37 -16.81
N LEU A 237 -2.94 -5.60 -16.94
CA LEU A 237 -1.60 -5.96 -16.47
C LEU A 237 -0.53 -5.25 -17.32
N ALA A 238 -0.70 -5.23 -18.64
CA ALA A 238 0.20 -4.53 -19.56
C ALA A 238 0.24 -3.02 -19.27
N ARG A 239 -0.91 -2.37 -19.08
CA ARG A 239 -0.95 -0.94 -18.74
C ARG A 239 -0.29 -0.64 -17.39
N ARG A 240 -0.48 -1.50 -16.39
CA ARG A 240 0.22 -1.38 -15.09
C ARG A 240 1.73 -1.53 -15.27
N GLY A 241 2.18 -2.55 -16.00
CA GLY A 241 3.60 -2.74 -16.29
C GLY A 241 4.21 -1.59 -17.10
N MET A 242 3.46 -0.98 -18.02
CA MET A 242 3.88 0.22 -18.75
C MET A 242 4.03 1.43 -17.83
N GLN A 243 3.11 1.61 -16.87
CA GLN A 243 3.19 2.68 -15.89
C GLN A 243 4.40 2.49 -14.97
N GLU A 244 4.59 1.29 -14.43
CA GLU A 244 5.77 0.96 -13.59
C GLU A 244 7.09 1.15 -14.35
N SER A 245 7.15 0.72 -15.61
CA SER A 245 8.34 0.92 -16.45
C SER A 245 8.59 2.39 -16.75
N ALA A 246 7.53 3.19 -16.90
CA ALA A 246 7.66 4.62 -17.14
C ALA A 246 8.26 5.35 -15.94
N GLU A 247 7.81 5.05 -14.72
CA GLU A 247 8.38 5.61 -13.48
C GLU A 247 9.85 5.24 -13.32
N LEU A 248 10.22 3.96 -13.47
CA LEU A 248 11.61 3.50 -13.33
C LEU A 248 12.56 4.17 -14.33
N LEU A 249 12.11 4.32 -15.58
CA LEU A 249 12.91 4.98 -16.62
C LEU A 249 13.02 6.50 -16.38
N CYS A 250 12.04 7.12 -15.73
CA CYS A 250 12.12 8.53 -15.32
C CYS A 250 13.04 8.72 -14.10
N ASP A 251 12.99 7.79 -13.14
CA ASP A 251 13.92 7.76 -12.00
C ASP A 251 15.37 7.65 -12.50
N ASP A 252 15.65 6.71 -13.41
CA ASP A 252 16.98 6.53 -14.01
C ASP A 252 17.45 7.80 -14.75
N TRP A 253 16.54 8.48 -15.45
CA TRP A 253 16.85 9.72 -16.15
C TRP A 253 17.15 10.87 -15.18
N ALA A 254 16.36 10.99 -14.10
CA ALA A 254 16.58 11.98 -13.06
C ALA A 254 17.92 11.78 -12.34
N ILE A 255 18.28 10.53 -12.03
CA ILE A 255 19.58 10.17 -11.43
C ILE A 255 20.72 10.51 -12.39
N ALA A 256 20.60 10.16 -13.68
CA ALA A 256 21.62 10.45 -14.68
C ALA A 256 21.80 11.96 -14.92
N ALA A 257 20.72 12.75 -14.89
CA ALA A 257 20.73 14.18 -15.12
C ALA A 257 21.28 14.98 -13.92
N THR A 258 21.05 14.51 -12.69
CA THR A 258 21.47 15.22 -11.46
C THR A 258 22.78 14.71 -10.86
N GLY A 259 23.19 13.49 -11.16
CA GLY A 259 24.44 12.90 -10.68
C GLY A 259 24.46 12.55 -9.19
N ASP A 260 23.32 12.68 -8.48
CA ASP A 260 23.20 12.42 -7.04
C ASP A 260 21.91 11.67 -6.72
N GLY A 261 21.96 10.34 -6.89
CA GLY A 261 20.84 9.45 -6.57
C GLY A 261 20.45 9.41 -5.08
N VAL A 262 21.33 9.86 -4.17
CA VAL A 262 21.04 9.92 -2.74
C VAL A 262 20.12 11.10 -2.43
N GLN A 263 20.36 12.26 -3.05
CA GLN A 263 19.46 13.41 -2.90
C GLN A 263 18.11 13.17 -3.57
N PHE A 264 18.09 12.48 -4.71
CA PHE A 264 16.84 12.06 -5.35
C PHE A 264 16.02 11.08 -4.49
N ALA A 265 16.66 10.05 -3.92
CA ALA A 265 15.99 9.13 -3.00
C ALA A 265 15.45 9.85 -1.75
N LYS A 266 16.18 10.85 -1.23
CA LYS A 266 15.70 11.70 -0.12
C LYS A 266 14.51 12.56 -0.52
N SER A 267 14.49 13.13 -1.73
CA SER A 267 13.32 13.90 -2.20
C SER A 267 12.08 13.03 -2.34
N LEU A 268 12.23 11.81 -2.89
CA LEU A 268 11.12 10.86 -2.99
C LEU A 268 10.61 10.42 -1.61
N ALA A 269 11.53 10.13 -0.66
CA ALA A 269 11.16 9.76 0.71
C ALA A 269 10.47 10.92 1.46
N GLU A 270 10.92 12.15 1.27
CA GLU A 270 10.31 13.34 1.88
C GLU A 270 8.91 13.59 1.29
N LEU A 271 8.75 13.52 -0.04
CA LEU A 271 7.44 13.62 -0.70
C LEU A 271 6.49 12.50 -0.27
N ALA A 272 6.99 11.26 -0.15
CA ALA A 272 6.22 10.12 0.37
C ALA A 272 5.85 10.29 1.86
N SER A 273 6.66 11.00 2.64
CA SER A 273 6.32 11.30 4.03
C SER A 273 5.14 12.28 4.14
N TRP A 274 4.98 13.18 3.16
CA TRP A 274 3.87 14.14 3.12
C TRP A 274 2.56 13.47 2.73
N THR A 275 2.61 12.41 1.93
CA THR A 275 1.44 11.57 1.65
C THR A 275 1.07 10.69 2.84
N HIS A 276 2.05 10.28 3.67
CA HIS A 276 1.83 9.48 4.89
C HIS A 276 1.35 10.25 6.13
N ALA A 277 1.50 11.57 6.18
CA ALA A 277 0.97 12.40 7.28
C ALA A 277 -0.58 12.47 7.31
N ASN A 278 -1.24 12.10 6.23
CA ASN A 278 -2.70 12.00 6.13
C ASN A 278 -3.17 10.56 6.50
N ARG A 279 -3.40 10.35 7.80
CA ARG A 279 -4.03 9.13 8.35
C ARG A 279 -5.51 9.02 7.96
N SER A 280 -5.79 8.73 6.69
CA SER A 280 -7.10 8.26 6.22
C SER A 280 -7.01 7.25 5.07
N SER A 281 -5.82 7.03 4.49
CA SER A 281 -5.64 6.14 3.33
C SER A 281 -4.78 4.91 3.67
N MET A 282 -5.28 4.07 4.58
CA MET A 282 -4.74 2.71 4.81
C MET A 282 -5.36 1.65 3.89
N LEU A 283 -5.97 2.07 2.76
CA LEU A 283 -6.68 1.20 1.82
C LEU A 283 -5.92 0.89 0.52
N LEU A 284 -4.79 1.54 0.23
CA LEU A 284 -4.03 1.27 -1.01
C LEU A 284 -2.73 0.46 -0.84
N ALA A 285 -2.25 0.24 0.38
CA ALA A 285 -1.11 -0.67 0.63
C ALA A 285 -1.50 -2.16 0.55
N GLY A 286 -2.81 -2.47 0.52
CA GLY A 286 -3.34 -3.85 0.53
C GLY A 286 -3.28 -4.60 -0.81
N MET A 287 -2.58 -4.08 -1.82
CA MET A 287 -2.44 -4.75 -3.13
C MET A 287 -1.14 -5.55 -3.31
N ILE A 288 -0.29 -5.62 -2.28
CA ILE A 288 0.87 -6.55 -2.25
C ILE A 288 0.65 -7.55 -1.12
N GLY A 289 0.04 -8.69 -1.46
CA GLY A 289 0.18 -9.95 -0.70
C GLY A 289 -0.63 -10.10 0.60
N GLY A 290 -1.58 -11.05 0.61
CA GLY A 290 -1.72 -11.96 1.76
C GLY A 290 -2.87 -11.78 2.77
N GLU A 291 -3.41 -10.59 3.02
CA GLU A 291 -4.19 -10.36 4.26
C GLU A 291 -5.72 -10.22 4.13
N ARG A 292 -6.33 -10.67 3.03
CA ARG A 292 -7.81 -10.69 2.90
C ARG A 292 -8.56 -11.42 4.04
N PRO A 293 -8.03 -12.48 4.68
CA PRO A 293 -8.70 -13.10 5.83
C PRO A 293 -8.73 -12.21 7.08
N LEU A 294 -7.73 -11.35 7.28
CA LEU A 294 -7.60 -10.49 8.46
C LEU A 294 -8.59 -9.30 8.41
N VAL A 295 -8.77 -8.70 7.23
CA VAL A 295 -9.75 -7.63 7.01
C VAL A 295 -11.18 -8.11 7.24
N ARG A 296 -11.53 -9.32 6.77
CA ARG A 296 -12.85 -9.92 7.06
C ARG A 296 -13.02 -10.30 8.53
N ALA A 297 -11.95 -10.71 9.22
CA ALA A 297 -11.99 -10.95 10.65
C ALA A 297 -12.26 -9.64 11.42
N ILE A 298 -11.64 -8.54 10.99
CA ILE A 298 -11.86 -7.19 11.55
C ILE A 298 -13.28 -6.67 11.25
N GLU A 299 -13.80 -6.90 10.05
CA GLU A 299 -15.19 -6.58 9.69
C GLU A 299 -16.21 -7.38 10.52
N SER A 300 -15.90 -8.64 10.84
CA SER A 300 -16.71 -9.47 11.74
C SER A 300 -16.62 -9.01 13.21
N ILE A 301 -15.50 -8.42 13.64
CA ILE A 301 -15.35 -7.78 14.96
C ILE A 301 -16.24 -6.53 15.04
N ALA A 302 -16.45 -5.84 13.92
CA ALA A 302 -17.14 -4.56 13.89
C ALA A 302 -18.68 -4.64 13.90
N GLY A 303 -19.32 -5.82 13.84
CA GLY A 303 -20.78 -5.83 13.64
C GLY A 303 -21.57 -7.13 13.79
N GLY A 304 -21.36 -8.00 14.78
CA GLY A 304 -22.46 -8.95 15.10
C GLY A 304 -22.26 -10.10 16.09
N ALA A 305 -21.07 -10.44 16.54
CA ALA A 305 -20.87 -11.36 17.67
C ALA A 305 -19.50 -11.13 18.32
N PRO A 306 -19.36 -11.21 19.66
CA PRO A 306 -18.14 -10.81 20.33
C PRO A 306 -17.04 -11.85 20.09
N LEU A 307 -16.01 -11.50 19.33
CA LEU A 307 -14.70 -12.14 19.47
C LEU A 307 -14.15 -11.71 20.82
N ARG A 308 -14.35 -12.54 21.86
CA ARG A 308 -13.60 -12.42 23.11
C ARG A 308 -12.14 -12.74 22.80
N GLY A 309 -11.34 -11.72 22.52
CA GLY A 309 -9.91 -11.85 22.29
C GLY A 309 -9.24 -10.49 22.32
N VAL A 310 -8.28 -10.33 23.23
CA VAL A 310 -7.49 -9.09 23.41
C VAL A 310 -6.83 -8.69 22.08
N VAL A 311 -7.16 -7.51 21.55
CA VAL A 311 -6.36 -6.89 20.49
C VAL A 311 -5.11 -6.32 21.17
N LEU A 312 -3.99 -7.01 21.02
CA LEU A 312 -2.71 -6.55 21.56
C LEU A 312 -2.28 -5.27 20.83
N GLY A 313 -1.84 -4.27 21.59
CA GLY A 313 -1.42 -2.97 21.05
C GLY A 313 -0.17 -3.06 20.15
N PRO A 314 0.28 -1.93 19.58
CA PRO A 314 1.44 -1.89 18.66
C PRO A 314 2.78 -2.18 19.34
N ASP A 315 2.78 -2.43 20.65
CA ASP A 315 3.98 -2.66 21.44
C ASP A 315 4.57 -4.05 21.15
N PRO A 316 5.90 -4.16 21.10
CA PRO A 316 6.55 -5.45 20.86
C PRO A 316 6.27 -6.45 21.98
N ILE A 317 5.83 -7.66 21.59
CA ILE A 317 5.50 -8.74 22.53
C ILE A 317 6.79 -9.45 22.94
N THR A 318 7.27 -9.20 24.16
CA THR A 318 8.54 -9.74 24.65
C THR A 318 8.51 -11.26 24.82
N ASP A 319 7.48 -11.78 25.46
CA ASP A 319 7.24 -13.21 25.64
C ASP A 319 6.22 -13.72 24.62
N LEU A 320 6.67 -14.52 23.66
CA LEU A 320 5.77 -15.06 22.64
C LEU A 320 4.82 -16.12 23.20
N ASP A 321 5.15 -16.80 24.30
CA ASP A 321 4.26 -17.82 24.87
C ASP A 321 2.99 -17.22 25.49
N ALA A 322 3.01 -15.91 25.78
CA ALA A 322 1.82 -15.15 26.18
C ALA A 322 0.78 -15.02 25.04
N LEU A 323 1.14 -15.34 23.80
CA LEU A 323 0.22 -15.31 22.68
C LEU A 323 -0.77 -16.50 22.73
N PRO A 324 -2.05 -16.26 22.35
CA PRO A 324 -3.01 -17.35 22.23
C PRO A 324 -2.53 -18.39 21.21
N THR A 325 -2.94 -19.64 21.40
CA THR A 325 -2.75 -20.72 20.41
C THR A 325 -3.37 -20.36 19.09
N THR A 326 -2.71 -20.73 17.99
CA THR A 326 -3.25 -20.50 16.66
C THR A 326 -4.62 -21.18 16.51
N ASP A 327 -5.65 -20.38 16.27
CA ASP A 327 -7.00 -20.89 16.05
C ASP A 327 -7.23 -21.23 14.57
N TRP A 328 -6.96 -22.50 14.24
CA TRP A 328 -7.13 -23.02 12.88
C TRP A 328 -8.59 -23.11 12.43
N SER A 329 -9.57 -23.06 13.34
CA SER A 329 -10.99 -23.16 12.98
C SER A 329 -11.46 -21.98 12.13
N LEU A 330 -10.80 -20.82 12.25
CA LEU A 330 -11.03 -19.64 11.43
C LEU A 330 -10.81 -19.91 9.93
N LEU A 331 -10.08 -20.97 9.58
CA LEU A 331 -9.79 -21.36 8.21
C LEU A 331 -10.65 -22.54 7.71
N ASP A 332 -11.57 -23.08 8.52
CA ASP A 332 -12.30 -24.33 8.22
C ASP A 332 -12.97 -24.35 6.83
N ARG A 333 -13.50 -23.20 6.38
CA ARG A 333 -14.11 -23.06 5.05
C ARG A 333 -13.17 -23.40 3.89
N TYR A 334 -11.87 -23.31 4.10
CA TYR A 334 -10.83 -23.59 3.12
C TYR A 334 -10.23 -24.99 3.27
N ARG A 335 -10.45 -25.66 4.40
CA ARG A 335 -9.83 -26.95 4.76
C ARG A 335 -9.99 -28.00 3.66
N ALA A 336 -11.20 -28.14 3.11
CA ALA A 336 -11.50 -29.11 2.05
C ALA A 336 -10.83 -28.79 0.70
N TRP A 337 -10.47 -27.52 0.47
CA TRP A 337 -9.84 -27.06 -0.76
C TRP A 337 -8.31 -27.06 -0.67
N ALA A 338 -7.76 -26.92 0.53
CA ALA A 338 -6.32 -26.75 0.74
C ALA A 338 -5.47 -27.84 0.05
N PRO A 339 -5.77 -29.15 0.16
CA PRO A 339 -4.96 -30.20 -0.49
C PRO A 339 -5.05 -30.21 -2.02
N ARG A 340 -6.06 -29.52 -2.60
CA ARG A 340 -6.26 -29.41 -4.05
C ARG A 340 -5.51 -28.22 -4.66
N LEU A 341 -5.25 -27.20 -3.84
CA LEU A 341 -4.65 -25.93 -4.29
C LEU A 341 -3.16 -25.84 -3.99
N ALA A 342 -2.71 -26.45 -2.88
CA ALA A 342 -1.34 -26.34 -2.42
C ALA A 342 -0.86 -27.64 -1.76
N ARG A 343 0.46 -27.76 -1.67
CA ARG A 343 1.16 -28.80 -0.89
C ARG A 343 2.21 -28.21 0.04
N GLN A 344 2.11 -26.91 0.30
CA GLN A 344 2.98 -26.19 1.21
C GLN A 344 2.15 -25.40 2.21
N ALA A 345 2.53 -25.48 3.49
CA ALA A 345 1.98 -24.68 4.57
C ALA A 345 3.10 -23.92 5.28
N GLN A 346 2.77 -22.83 5.96
CA GLN A 346 3.75 -21.99 6.66
C GLN A 346 3.38 -21.83 8.13
N LEU A 347 4.37 -21.90 9.01
CA LEU A 347 4.26 -21.61 10.44
C LEU A 347 5.36 -20.63 10.87
N TYR A 348 5.05 -19.79 11.84
CA TYR A 348 6.01 -18.89 12.46
C TYR A 348 6.21 -19.32 13.92
N LEU A 349 7.44 -19.63 14.28
CA LEU A 349 7.84 -20.08 15.62
C LEU A 349 8.65 -19.03 16.36
N SER A 350 9.19 -18.05 15.62
CA SER A 350 9.95 -16.94 16.16
C SER A 350 9.67 -15.62 15.43
N ARG A 351 10.07 -14.51 16.07
CA ARG A 351 9.94 -13.15 15.56
C ARG A 351 11.26 -12.39 15.76
N GLY A 352 11.59 -11.55 14.79
CA GLY A 352 12.75 -10.67 14.81
C GLY A 352 14.04 -11.33 14.32
N CYS A 353 14.97 -10.49 13.89
CA CYS A 353 16.31 -10.86 13.43
C CYS A 353 17.26 -9.72 13.81
N PRO A 354 18.26 -9.95 14.69
CA PRO A 354 19.13 -8.87 15.19
C PRO A 354 20.27 -8.51 14.23
N PHE A 355 20.32 -9.11 13.04
CA PHE A 355 21.35 -8.83 12.04
C PHE A 355 21.03 -7.53 11.27
N ASP A 356 22.07 -6.87 10.77
CA ASP A 356 22.04 -5.50 10.25
C ASP A 356 22.21 -5.39 8.72
N CYS A 357 21.81 -6.44 8.00
CA CYS A 357 21.83 -6.51 6.54
C CYS A 357 21.21 -5.24 5.92
N ALA A 358 21.91 -4.59 4.99
CA ALA A 358 21.55 -3.26 4.50
C ALA A 358 20.21 -3.20 3.75
N PHE A 359 19.80 -4.30 3.12
CA PHE A 359 18.59 -4.42 2.30
C PHE A 359 17.38 -5.01 3.04
N CYS A 360 17.55 -5.48 4.28
CA CYS A 360 16.55 -6.34 4.91
C CYS A 360 15.39 -5.54 5.52
N MET A 361 14.15 -5.88 5.13
CA MET A 361 12.93 -5.26 5.66
C MET A 361 12.70 -5.50 7.15
N GLU A 362 13.31 -6.52 7.77
CA GLU A 362 13.22 -6.70 9.22
C GLU A 362 13.69 -5.45 9.98
N ARG A 363 14.59 -4.66 9.41
CA ARG A 363 15.07 -3.41 10.00
C ARG A 363 14.03 -2.28 10.03
N ALA A 364 13.00 -2.35 9.18
CA ALA A 364 11.90 -1.41 9.22
C ALA A 364 10.94 -1.68 10.40
N LYS A 365 11.05 -2.86 11.04
CA LYS A 365 10.22 -3.21 12.19
C LYS A 365 10.70 -2.50 13.46
N ARG A 366 9.75 -2.16 14.33
CA ARG A 366 10.02 -1.51 15.63
C ARG A 366 10.88 -2.36 16.56
N GLU A 367 10.78 -3.69 16.44
CA GLU A 367 11.50 -4.64 17.30
C GLU A 367 12.17 -5.70 16.44
N VAL A 368 13.48 -5.81 16.60
CA VAL A 368 14.36 -6.68 15.82
C VAL A 368 15.00 -7.78 16.67
N SER A 369 14.82 -7.76 18.00
CA SER A 369 15.31 -8.82 18.87
C SER A 369 14.64 -10.16 18.54
N TRP A 370 15.47 -11.19 18.43
CA TRP A 370 15.00 -12.56 18.22
C TRP A 370 14.33 -13.08 19.49
N ARG A 371 13.06 -13.43 19.33
CA ARG A 371 12.21 -14.03 20.37
C ARG A 371 11.49 -15.22 19.73
N ALA A 372 11.35 -16.31 20.46
CA ALA A 372 10.69 -17.52 19.98
C ALA A 372 9.68 -18.00 21.01
N PHE A 373 8.72 -18.82 20.57
CA PHE A 373 7.98 -19.66 21.49
C PHE A 373 8.95 -20.56 22.29
N SER A 374 8.55 -21.04 23.46
CA SER A 374 9.24 -22.18 24.07
C SER A 374 9.24 -23.38 23.11
N VAL A 375 10.20 -24.30 23.29
CA VAL A 375 10.28 -25.49 22.42
C VAL A 375 9.00 -26.32 22.48
N GLU A 376 8.47 -26.53 23.69
CA GLU A 376 7.20 -27.21 23.91
C GLU A 376 6.07 -26.56 23.11
N ARG A 377 5.93 -25.23 23.21
CA ARG A 377 4.90 -24.50 22.47
C ARG A 377 5.12 -24.55 20.96
N ALA A 378 6.35 -24.41 20.49
CA ALA A 378 6.67 -24.49 19.06
C ALA A 378 6.30 -25.86 18.46
N LEU A 379 6.56 -26.96 19.17
CA LEU A 379 6.15 -28.30 18.76
C LEU A 379 4.62 -28.45 18.76
N ALA A 380 3.95 -27.89 19.76
CA ALA A 380 2.49 -27.90 19.83
C ALA A 380 1.82 -27.15 18.66
N GLU A 381 2.44 -26.10 18.12
CA GLU A 381 1.96 -25.41 16.89
C GLU A 381 2.05 -26.33 15.66
N VAL A 382 3.11 -27.13 15.53
CA VAL A 382 3.27 -28.13 14.47
C VAL A 382 2.20 -29.21 14.57
N GLU A 383 1.97 -29.77 15.75
CA GLU A 383 0.91 -30.74 16.01
C GLU A 383 -0.49 -30.16 15.78
N GLY A 384 -0.70 -28.90 16.19
CA GLY A 384 -1.94 -28.16 15.95
C GLY A 384 -2.28 -28.08 14.47
N LEU A 385 -1.30 -27.68 13.65
CA LEU A 385 -1.47 -27.63 12.20
C LEU A 385 -1.67 -29.03 11.59
N HIS A 386 -0.98 -30.05 12.09
CA HIS A 386 -1.18 -31.43 11.65
C HIS A 386 -2.62 -31.92 11.90
N ARG A 387 -3.16 -31.70 13.09
CA ARG A 387 -4.56 -32.02 13.42
C ARG A 387 -5.56 -31.32 12.49
N TYR A 388 -5.21 -30.12 12.03
CA TYR A 388 -6.04 -29.35 11.11
C TYR A 388 -5.93 -29.85 9.65
N LEU A 389 -4.74 -29.95 9.06
CA LEU A 389 -4.60 -30.23 7.61
C LEU A 389 -4.33 -31.69 7.23
N ASP A 390 -3.94 -32.55 8.18
CA ASP A 390 -3.21 -33.79 7.90
C ASP A 390 -2.01 -33.51 6.96
N LEU A 391 -0.87 -33.23 7.58
CA LEU A 391 0.34 -32.82 6.87
C LEU A 391 1.02 -33.94 6.03
N ARG A 392 0.38 -35.10 5.85
CA ARG A 392 0.86 -36.12 4.90
C ARG A 392 0.96 -35.58 3.49
N GLY A 393 2.17 -35.65 2.94
CA GLY A 393 2.44 -35.13 1.59
C GLY A 393 2.53 -33.60 1.54
N TRP A 394 2.60 -32.91 2.67
CA TRP A 394 2.82 -31.46 2.74
C TRP A 394 4.27 -31.14 3.08
N THR A 395 4.78 -30.07 2.48
CA THR A 395 6.00 -29.39 2.93
C THR A 395 5.61 -28.30 3.93
N LEU A 396 6.16 -28.36 5.14
CA LEU A 396 5.92 -27.35 6.17
C LEU A 396 7.11 -26.39 6.22
N TYR A 397 6.84 -25.11 5.94
CA TYR A 397 7.84 -24.05 5.92
C TYR A 397 7.80 -23.25 7.23
N PHE A 398 8.91 -23.22 7.97
CA PHE A 398 9.08 -22.29 9.09
C PHE A 398 9.43 -20.91 8.53
N GLY A 399 8.43 -20.03 8.49
CA GLY A 399 8.45 -18.70 7.90
C GLY A 399 9.21 -17.64 8.68
N ASP A 400 9.91 -18.04 9.74
CA ASP A 400 10.66 -17.15 10.59
C ASP A 400 11.68 -16.33 9.79
N ALA A 401 11.84 -15.05 10.15
CA ALA A 401 12.87 -14.18 9.57
C ALA A 401 14.29 -14.74 9.79
N LEU A 402 14.47 -15.46 10.90
CA LEU A 402 15.69 -16.19 11.22
C LEU A 402 15.34 -17.39 12.09
N PHE A 403 15.34 -18.58 11.52
CA PHE A 403 15.07 -19.80 12.29
C PHE A 403 16.18 -20.09 13.29
N GLY A 404 15.78 -20.41 14.52
CA GLY A 404 16.65 -21.06 15.51
C GLY A 404 17.95 -20.32 15.81
N MET A 405 17.92 -18.99 15.94
CA MET A 405 19.13 -18.19 16.19
C MET A 405 19.89 -18.68 17.43
N ARG A 406 19.16 -18.97 18.52
CA ARG A 406 19.75 -19.51 19.75
C ARG A 406 20.02 -21.00 19.59
N LYS A 407 21.29 -21.40 19.67
CA LYS A 407 21.74 -22.79 19.52
C LYS A 407 21.03 -23.77 20.45
N SER A 408 20.87 -23.45 21.73
CA SER A 408 20.18 -24.31 22.70
C SER A 408 18.74 -24.61 22.26
N TRP A 409 17.97 -23.56 21.97
CA TRP A 409 16.60 -23.67 21.51
C TRP A 409 16.50 -24.47 20.21
N ARG A 410 17.37 -24.18 19.23
CA ARG A 410 17.37 -24.87 17.93
C ARG A 410 17.57 -26.37 18.08
N ARG A 411 18.56 -26.80 18.87
CA ARG A 411 18.88 -28.22 19.04
C ARG A 411 17.76 -28.95 19.77
N GLU A 412 17.28 -28.37 20.87
CA GLU A 412 16.18 -28.93 21.64
C GLU A 412 14.90 -29.06 20.79
N PHE A 413 14.59 -28.04 19.96
CA PHE A 413 13.48 -28.10 19.03
C PHE A 413 13.65 -29.17 17.94
N LEU A 414 14.83 -29.27 17.31
CA LEU A 414 15.06 -30.30 16.28
C LEU A 414 15.00 -31.71 16.85
N GLU A 415 15.53 -31.92 18.05
CA GLU A 415 15.42 -33.20 18.77
C GLU A 415 13.96 -33.54 19.09
N GLY A 416 13.17 -32.56 19.52
CA GLY A 416 11.74 -32.72 19.73
C GLY A 416 11.00 -33.03 18.43
N LEU A 417 11.32 -32.31 17.35
CA LEU A 417 10.71 -32.47 16.04
C LEU A 417 11.00 -33.84 15.43
N ALA A 418 12.21 -34.37 15.61
CA ALA A 418 12.60 -35.71 15.15
C ALA A 418 11.86 -36.84 15.88
N ARG A 419 11.39 -36.58 17.12
CA ARG A 419 10.58 -37.53 17.90
C ARG A 419 9.07 -37.33 17.72
N LEU A 420 8.66 -36.28 17.00
CA LEU A 420 7.27 -35.91 16.83
C LEU A 420 6.60 -36.87 15.84
N ASP A 421 5.48 -37.47 16.24
CA ASP A 421 4.69 -38.38 15.38
C ASP A 421 3.78 -37.57 14.44
N VAL A 422 4.39 -36.69 13.63
CA VAL A 422 3.70 -35.83 12.66
C VAL A 422 4.25 -36.15 11.27
N PRO A 423 3.49 -36.85 10.42
CA PRO A 423 3.95 -37.31 9.10
C PRO A 423 3.94 -36.18 8.07
N VAL A 424 4.94 -35.30 8.15
CA VAL A 424 5.22 -34.23 7.18
C VAL A 424 6.15 -34.74 6.08
N ALA A 425 5.90 -34.38 4.82
CA ALA A 425 6.76 -34.81 3.71
C ALA A 425 8.17 -34.20 3.82
N LYS A 426 8.24 -32.92 4.15
CA LYS A 426 9.50 -32.21 4.40
C LYS A 426 9.28 -30.97 5.27
N TYR A 427 10.19 -30.69 6.18
CA TYR A 427 10.28 -29.37 6.81
C TYR A 427 11.26 -28.50 6.04
N TRP A 428 10.95 -27.22 5.86
CA TRP A 428 11.86 -26.24 5.24
C TRP A 428 11.95 -24.98 6.08
N LEU A 429 13.10 -24.32 6.10
CA LEU A 429 13.34 -23.14 6.94
C LEU A 429 14.42 -22.24 6.35
N LEU A 430 14.50 -21.01 6.85
CA LEU A 430 15.60 -20.09 6.53
C LEU A 430 16.51 -19.86 7.72
N ILE A 431 17.80 -20.10 7.53
CA ILE A 431 18.82 -19.87 8.55
C ILE A 431 20.07 -19.26 7.92
N ARG A 432 20.88 -18.58 8.74
CA ARG A 432 22.18 -18.07 8.31
C ARG A 432 23.24 -19.16 8.40
N VAL A 433 24.08 -19.24 7.37
CA VAL A 433 25.19 -20.21 7.30
C VAL A 433 26.15 -20.09 8.50
N ASP A 434 26.38 -18.87 8.98
CA ASP A 434 27.24 -18.58 10.15
C ASP A 434 26.78 -19.25 11.46
N LEU A 435 25.50 -19.62 11.56
CA LEU A 435 24.92 -20.13 12.80
C LEU A 435 24.93 -21.65 12.90
N ILE A 436 25.28 -22.34 11.81
CA ILE A 436 25.26 -23.80 11.73
C ILE A 436 26.60 -24.37 12.18
N GLU A 437 26.55 -25.38 13.03
CA GLU A 437 27.66 -26.28 13.38
C GLU A 437 27.38 -27.69 12.79
N ASP A 438 28.40 -28.54 12.70
CA ASP A 438 28.27 -29.90 12.12
C ASP A 438 27.18 -30.74 12.81
N GLU A 439 27.09 -30.64 14.13
CA GLU A 439 26.07 -31.31 14.94
C GLU A 439 24.65 -30.86 14.59
N ASP A 440 24.46 -29.61 14.17
CA ASP A 440 23.14 -29.12 13.76
C ASP A 440 22.68 -29.81 12.47
N LEU A 441 23.58 -30.11 11.53
CA LEU A 441 23.25 -30.83 10.29
C LEU A 441 22.79 -32.27 10.57
N ARG A 442 23.37 -32.93 11.58
CA ARG A 442 22.91 -34.24 12.05
C ARG A 442 21.47 -34.17 12.55
N LEU A 443 21.14 -33.14 13.33
CA LEU A 443 19.79 -32.93 13.87
C LEU A 443 18.79 -32.54 12.78
N PHE A 444 19.17 -31.70 11.81
CA PHE A 444 18.33 -31.39 10.66
C PHE A 444 18.01 -32.63 9.82
N ALA A 445 19.00 -33.51 9.59
CA ALA A 445 18.78 -34.78 8.91
C ALA A 445 17.76 -35.65 9.67
N ALA A 446 17.97 -35.82 10.98
CA ALA A 446 17.09 -36.62 11.84
C ALA A 446 15.66 -36.08 11.88
N ALA A 447 15.48 -34.76 11.85
CA ALA A 447 14.17 -34.10 11.85
C ALA A 447 13.53 -33.96 10.46
N ASN A 448 14.14 -34.53 9.41
CA ASN A 448 13.70 -34.40 8.02
C ASN A 448 13.58 -32.92 7.54
N CYS A 449 14.48 -32.05 8.00
CA CYS A 449 14.54 -30.66 7.59
C CYS A 449 15.39 -30.47 6.32
N GLY A 450 14.99 -29.53 5.47
CA GLY A 450 15.80 -28.90 4.45
C GLY A 450 16.09 -27.45 4.80
N LEU A 451 17.20 -26.92 4.28
CA LEU A 451 17.77 -25.64 4.71
C LEU A 451 17.78 -24.62 3.58
N GLY A 452 17.19 -23.46 3.77
CA GLY A 452 17.41 -22.31 2.91
C GLY A 452 18.42 -21.35 3.53
N PHE A 453 19.41 -20.96 2.73
CA PHE A 453 20.41 -19.97 3.08
C PHE A 453 20.16 -18.71 2.26
N GLY A 454 19.92 -17.58 2.93
CA GLY A 454 20.12 -16.28 2.27
C GLY A 454 21.62 -16.09 2.11
N LEU A 455 22.19 -16.47 0.98
CA LEU A 455 23.61 -16.29 0.69
C LEU A 455 23.85 -14.87 0.16
N GLU A 456 22.90 -14.36 -0.62
CA GLU A 456 22.81 -13.05 -1.28
C GLU A 456 23.85 -12.81 -2.36
N SER A 457 25.12 -13.15 -2.14
CA SER A 457 26.18 -13.02 -3.15
C SER A 457 27.33 -13.99 -2.89
N GLY A 458 27.99 -14.44 -3.95
CA GLY A 458 29.28 -15.15 -3.90
C GLY A 458 30.49 -14.20 -3.96
N ASP A 459 30.28 -12.88 -3.97
CA ASP A 459 31.35 -11.89 -3.99
C ASP A 459 31.62 -11.30 -2.58
N PRO A 460 32.84 -11.43 -2.02
CA PRO A 460 33.16 -10.91 -0.69
C PRO A 460 32.95 -9.40 -0.53
N GLN A 461 33.24 -8.61 -1.56
CA GLN A 461 33.06 -7.15 -1.49
C GLN A 461 31.59 -6.78 -1.44
N GLN A 462 30.76 -7.45 -2.25
CA GLN A 462 29.32 -7.25 -2.23
C GLN A 462 28.70 -7.68 -0.90
N LEU A 463 29.13 -8.82 -0.35
CA LEU A 463 28.72 -9.27 0.99
C LEU A 463 29.07 -8.24 2.07
N ALA A 464 30.21 -7.55 1.93
CA ALA A 464 30.61 -6.47 2.83
C ALA A 464 29.68 -5.26 2.71
N ILE A 465 29.39 -4.81 1.48
CA ILE A 465 28.52 -3.67 1.18
C ILE A 465 27.13 -3.88 1.78
N ILE A 466 26.55 -5.08 1.59
CA ILE A 466 25.22 -5.40 2.10
C ILE A 466 25.23 -5.79 3.59
N ARG A 467 26.40 -5.75 4.25
CA ARG A 467 26.62 -6.16 5.64
C ARG A 467 26.04 -7.55 5.93
N LYS A 468 26.32 -8.50 5.04
CA LYS A 468 25.72 -9.82 5.15
C LYS A 468 26.21 -10.52 6.40
N SER A 469 27.52 -10.57 6.67
CA SER A 469 28.11 -11.25 7.83
C SER A 469 29.16 -10.37 8.50
N GLY A 470 29.34 -10.54 9.81
CA GLY A 470 30.44 -9.93 10.56
C GLY A 470 31.79 -10.66 10.39
N ARG A 471 31.80 -11.84 9.75
CA ARG A 471 33.00 -12.66 9.50
C ARG A 471 33.14 -12.96 8.01
N LEU A 472 33.23 -11.90 7.21
CA LEU A 472 33.21 -11.98 5.74
C LEU A 472 34.29 -12.89 5.17
N ASP A 473 35.50 -12.85 5.76
CA ASP A 473 36.65 -13.62 5.28
C ASP A 473 36.42 -15.13 5.26
N SER A 474 35.56 -15.65 6.15
CA SER A 474 35.26 -17.08 6.27
C SER A 474 33.83 -17.45 5.86
N TYR A 475 33.00 -16.49 5.44
CA TYR A 475 31.57 -16.72 5.21
C TYR A 475 31.32 -17.69 4.05
N LEU A 476 31.99 -17.45 2.93
CA LEU A 476 31.89 -18.29 1.73
C LEU A 476 32.53 -19.66 1.94
N ASP A 477 33.71 -19.71 2.56
CA ASP A 477 34.35 -20.98 2.93
C ASP A 477 33.45 -21.82 3.84
N ARG A 478 32.78 -21.17 4.81
CA ARG A 478 31.82 -21.85 5.68
C ARG A 478 30.65 -22.44 4.90
N MET A 479 30.17 -21.76 3.85
CA MET A 479 29.12 -22.30 2.98
C MET A 479 29.59 -23.52 2.20
N VAL A 480 30.84 -23.53 1.71
CA VAL A 480 31.44 -24.71 1.07
C VAL A 480 31.49 -25.89 2.04
N ASP A 481 31.96 -25.67 3.27
CA ASP A 481 32.01 -26.71 4.31
C ASP A 481 30.61 -27.26 4.63
N VAL A 482 29.64 -26.36 4.85
CA VAL A 482 28.26 -26.75 5.16
C VAL A 482 27.63 -27.52 4.00
N ALA A 483 27.89 -27.13 2.75
CA ALA A 483 27.40 -27.85 1.58
C ALA A 483 27.98 -29.27 1.50
N ALA A 484 29.28 -29.45 1.76
CA ALA A 484 29.92 -30.75 1.79
C ALA A 484 29.34 -31.65 2.90
N GLN A 485 29.23 -31.12 4.13
CA GLN A 485 28.68 -31.83 5.28
C GLN A 485 27.20 -32.18 5.10
N ALA A 486 26.41 -31.30 4.49
CA ALA A 486 25.01 -31.52 4.17
C ALA A 486 24.85 -32.64 3.13
N ARG A 487 25.71 -32.68 2.11
CA ARG A 487 25.73 -33.75 1.10
C ARG A 487 26.01 -35.12 1.71
N GLU A 488 27.03 -35.21 2.58
CA GLU A 488 27.36 -36.46 3.29
C GLU A 488 26.17 -37.01 4.10
N ARG A 489 25.39 -36.11 4.69
CA ARG A 489 24.22 -36.43 5.53
C ARG A 489 22.90 -36.44 4.77
N GLN A 490 22.95 -36.25 3.45
CA GLN A 490 21.78 -36.14 2.57
C GLN A 490 20.75 -35.09 3.03
N VAL A 491 21.21 -33.99 3.62
CA VAL A 491 20.37 -32.84 4.00
C VAL A 491 20.16 -31.98 2.76
N PRO A 492 18.92 -31.80 2.27
CA PRO A 492 18.65 -30.88 1.18
C PRO A 492 18.87 -29.45 1.63
N TRP A 493 19.44 -28.62 0.77
CA TRP A 493 19.61 -27.20 1.06
C TRP A 493 19.36 -26.34 -0.17
N GLY A 494 19.24 -25.04 -0.02
CA GLY A 494 19.18 -24.11 -1.14
C GLY A 494 19.82 -22.79 -0.76
N ALA A 495 20.33 -22.08 -1.76
CA ALA A 495 20.83 -20.73 -1.58
C ALA A 495 19.95 -19.74 -2.35
N ASN A 496 19.61 -18.63 -1.70
CA ASN A 496 19.02 -17.47 -2.33
C ASN A 496 20.13 -16.44 -2.57
N VAL A 497 20.20 -15.92 -3.79
CA VAL A 497 21.16 -14.92 -4.24
C VAL A 497 20.39 -13.76 -4.85
N ILE A 498 20.83 -12.55 -4.58
CA ILE A 498 20.22 -11.33 -5.08
C ILE A 498 21.22 -10.64 -6.01
N CYS A 499 20.84 -10.43 -7.25
CA CYS A 499 21.65 -9.75 -8.27
C CYS A 499 21.14 -8.32 -8.49
N GLY A 500 22.05 -7.37 -8.72
CA GLY A 500 21.73 -5.96 -8.95
C GLY A 500 21.66 -5.14 -7.66
N HIS A 501 22.34 -5.57 -6.59
CA HIS A 501 22.42 -4.76 -5.38
C HIS A 501 23.10 -3.39 -5.65
N PRO A 502 22.74 -2.32 -4.93
CA PRO A 502 23.49 -1.06 -4.99
C PRO A 502 24.98 -1.30 -4.69
N GLY A 503 25.85 -0.85 -5.58
CA GLY A 503 27.30 -1.06 -5.51
C GLY A 503 27.82 -2.30 -6.25
N GLU A 504 26.94 -3.14 -6.78
CA GLU A 504 27.35 -4.32 -7.54
C GLU A 504 27.84 -3.94 -8.95
N THR A 505 28.89 -4.61 -9.42
CA THR A 505 29.52 -4.38 -10.73
C THR A 505 29.44 -5.64 -11.59
N PRO A 506 29.60 -5.55 -12.93
CA PRO A 506 29.72 -6.75 -13.76
C PRO A 506 30.81 -7.71 -13.29
N ALA A 507 31.92 -7.19 -12.75
CA ALA A 507 33.00 -8.01 -12.22
C ALA A 507 32.61 -8.74 -10.92
N SER A 508 31.91 -8.09 -9.99
CA SER A 508 31.43 -8.75 -8.77
C SER A 508 30.32 -9.76 -9.06
N MET A 509 29.41 -9.46 -10.00
CA MET A 509 28.42 -10.44 -10.49
C MET A 509 29.10 -11.66 -11.11
N GLN A 510 30.17 -11.46 -11.89
CA GLN A 510 30.92 -12.57 -12.46
C GLN A 510 31.60 -13.42 -11.38
N ARG A 511 32.24 -12.80 -10.38
CA ARG A 511 32.84 -13.54 -9.25
C ARG A 511 31.81 -14.31 -8.44
N SER A 512 30.64 -13.71 -8.18
CA SER A 512 29.50 -14.37 -7.55
C SER A 512 29.04 -15.59 -8.36
N ALA A 513 28.89 -15.44 -9.68
CA ALA A 513 28.52 -16.53 -10.57
C ALA A 513 29.57 -17.65 -10.59
N ASP A 514 30.86 -17.33 -10.61
CA ASP A 514 31.94 -18.32 -10.59
C ASP A 514 31.98 -19.11 -9.28
N TYR A 515 31.79 -18.42 -8.15
CA TYR A 515 31.63 -19.05 -6.84
C TYR A 515 30.44 -20.01 -6.81
N LEU A 516 29.27 -19.58 -7.30
CA LEU A 516 28.06 -20.40 -7.32
C LEU A 516 28.18 -21.59 -8.27
N ARG A 517 28.83 -21.43 -9.42
CA ARG A 517 29.13 -22.56 -10.32
C ARG A 517 30.01 -23.60 -9.63
N ALA A 518 31.06 -23.17 -8.95
CA ALA A 518 31.91 -24.08 -8.18
C ALA A 518 31.12 -24.79 -7.07
N LEU A 519 30.25 -24.08 -6.36
CA LEU A 519 29.47 -24.62 -5.26
C LEU A 519 28.38 -25.63 -5.71
N PHE A 520 27.69 -25.37 -6.83
CA PHE A 520 26.53 -26.16 -7.26
C PHE A 520 26.83 -27.18 -8.37
N LEU A 521 27.87 -26.96 -9.18
CA LEU A 521 28.24 -27.82 -10.32
C LEU A 521 29.48 -28.67 -10.04
N ASP A 522 29.98 -28.69 -8.80
CA ASP A 522 31.02 -29.63 -8.37
C ASP A 522 30.62 -31.08 -8.69
N ALA A 523 31.62 -31.93 -8.97
CA ALA A 523 31.43 -33.32 -9.41
C ALA A 523 30.68 -34.18 -8.38
N GLY A 524 30.67 -33.77 -7.11
CA GLY A 524 29.88 -34.41 -6.04
C GLY A 524 28.37 -34.16 -6.14
N GLY A 525 27.92 -33.26 -7.03
CA GLY A 525 26.52 -32.83 -7.13
C GLY A 525 26.03 -32.02 -5.93
N THR A 526 24.80 -31.51 -6.04
CA THR A 526 24.09 -30.79 -4.97
C THR A 526 22.81 -31.54 -4.60
N THR A 527 22.44 -31.52 -3.32
CA THR A 527 21.14 -32.01 -2.83
C THR A 527 20.06 -30.92 -2.84
N GLY A 528 20.30 -29.85 -3.60
CA GLY A 528 19.67 -28.56 -3.40
C GLY A 528 19.30 -27.77 -4.65
N PHE A 529 18.84 -26.54 -4.43
CA PHE A 529 18.51 -25.59 -5.49
C PHE A 529 19.15 -24.22 -5.26
N LEU A 530 19.32 -23.47 -6.35
CA LEU A 530 19.75 -22.07 -6.33
C LEU A 530 18.56 -21.19 -6.76
N SER A 531 18.16 -20.25 -5.92
CA SER A 531 17.27 -19.15 -6.30
C SER A 531 18.11 -17.93 -6.63
N VAL A 532 17.82 -17.29 -7.76
CA VAL A 532 18.45 -16.05 -8.18
C VAL A 532 17.35 -15.02 -8.42
N ASP A 533 17.33 -14.00 -7.58
CA ASP A 533 16.34 -12.95 -7.60
C ASP A 533 17.00 -11.62 -7.98
N ALA A 534 16.29 -10.77 -8.71
CA ALA A 534 16.76 -9.40 -8.96
C ALA A 534 16.52 -8.55 -7.70
N PHE A 535 17.45 -7.65 -7.39
CA PHE A 535 17.28 -6.69 -6.32
C PHE A 535 16.05 -5.82 -6.57
N ARG A 536 15.20 -5.70 -5.54
CA ARG A 536 14.03 -4.83 -5.52
C ARG A 536 14.04 -4.07 -4.19
N LEU A 537 13.90 -2.75 -4.27
CA LEU A 537 13.57 -1.96 -3.08
C LEU A 537 12.10 -2.23 -2.75
N TYR A 538 11.86 -2.75 -1.55
CA TYR A 538 10.53 -2.97 -1.00
C TYR A 538 10.15 -1.88 -0.02
#